data_AF-A0A9D7K1L4-F1
#
_entry.id   AF-A0A9D7K1L4-F1
#
_cell.length_a   1.000
_cell.length_b   1.000
_cell.length_c   1.000
_cell.angle_alpha   90.00
_cell.angle_beta   90.00
_cell.angle_gamma   90.00
#
_symmetry.space_group_name_H-M   'P 1'
#
loop_
_entity.id
_entity.type
_entity.pdbx_description
1 polymer ?
#
loop_
_entity_poly.entity_id
_entity_poly.type
_entity_poly.pdbx_seq_one_letter_code
_entity_poly.pdbx_strand_id
1 'polypeptide(L)'
;MNKYQRLVMIVALIDALIMILFPPFNSQPLARSMPDSFDGYYPLLSALGNKPINTALLTLQLMFVGANALAAWLVLQTKMHHQDIPTFRYVEGIGWFVALNLTLVFLFPPFEPYQSLQKNAGSTFDSFYFVLGDRSKRPFYIPLLQLEVMWVMINALAFWLLFNAVKRNDDLARLKILSLAESLPDDQLEKITAEIQHRIEEHHAHDAAALGRGDDRRHQANPSYPGTDRRAGVDRRDKR
;
A
#
# COMPACT_ATOMS: atom_id res chain seq x y z
N MET A 1 4.26 7.90 8.92
CA MET A 1 4.50 6.93 7.84
C MET A 1 5.70 6.06 8.22
N ASN A 2 5.52 4.75 8.34
CA ASN A 2 6.59 3.81 8.68
C ASN A 2 7.65 3.76 7.56
N LYS A 3 8.91 3.41 7.86
CA LYS A 3 9.99 3.19 6.88
C LYS A 3 9.53 2.21 5.77
N TYR A 4 8.83 1.14 6.14
CA TYR A 4 8.28 0.16 5.20
C TYR A 4 7.15 0.72 4.33
N GLN A 5 6.26 1.55 4.90
CA GLN A 5 5.21 2.23 4.14
C GLN A 5 5.79 3.20 3.11
N ARG A 6 6.85 3.93 3.48
CA ARG A 6 7.57 4.82 2.55
C ARG A 6 8.18 4.03 1.38
N LEU A 7 8.74 2.85 1.66
CA LEU A 7 9.33 1.97 0.66
C LEU A 7 8.27 1.47 -0.33
N VAL A 8 7.12 1.00 0.16
CA VAL A 8 5.98 0.61 -0.70
C VAL A 8 5.54 1.77 -1.60
N MET A 9 5.43 2.98 -1.05
CA MET A 9 5.08 4.16 -1.85
C MET A 9 6.12 4.48 -2.91
N ILE A 10 7.42 4.35 -2.59
CA ILE A 10 8.50 4.57 -3.56
C ILE A 10 8.41 3.56 -4.70
N VAL A 11 8.21 2.27 -4.40
CA VAL A 11 8.06 1.23 -5.42
C VAL A 11 6.84 1.51 -6.30
N ALA A 12 5.69 1.83 -5.69
CA ALA A 12 4.48 2.16 -6.44
C ALA A 12 4.64 3.40 -7.34
N LEU A 13 5.36 4.43 -6.87
CA LEU A 13 5.68 5.61 -7.67
C LEU A 13 6.61 5.28 -8.84
N ILE A 14 7.60 4.42 -8.62
CA ILE A 14 8.50 3.94 -9.67
C ILE A 14 7.71 3.15 -10.72
N ASP A 15 6.83 2.23 -10.30
CA ASP A 15 5.99 1.46 -11.20
C ASP A 15 5.11 2.37 -12.06
N ALA A 16 4.42 3.32 -11.43
CA ALA A 16 3.59 4.29 -12.14
C ALA A 16 4.42 5.15 -13.11
N LEU A 17 5.63 5.57 -12.72
CA LEU A 17 6.53 6.32 -13.58
C LEU A 17 6.96 5.48 -14.79
N ILE A 18 7.29 4.20 -14.61
CA ILE A 18 7.66 3.31 -15.71
C ILE A 18 6.48 3.13 -16.65
N MET A 19 5.25 2.96 -16.14
CA MET A 19 4.05 2.84 -16.97
C MET A 19 3.76 4.12 -17.79
N ILE A 20 4.07 5.30 -17.23
CA ILE A 20 3.92 6.57 -17.95
C ILE A 20 5.05 6.77 -18.98
N LEU A 21 6.27 6.34 -18.64
CA LEU A 21 7.44 6.49 -19.53
C LEU A 21 7.42 5.46 -20.67
N PHE A 22 6.80 4.30 -20.45
CA PHE A 22 6.63 3.24 -21.43
C PHE A 22 5.14 2.86 -21.51
N PRO A 23 4.27 3.73 -22.02
CA PRO A 23 2.87 3.44 -22.07
C PRO A 23 2.56 2.38 -23.14
N PRO A 24 1.44 1.68 -23.01
CA PRO A 24 0.96 0.78 -24.05
C PRO A 24 0.43 1.57 -25.25
N PHE A 25 0.82 1.18 -26.46
CA PHE A 25 0.36 1.77 -27.71
C PHE A 25 -0.52 0.80 -28.49
N ASN A 26 -1.46 1.37 -29.23
CA ASN A 26 -2.24 0.68 -30.24
C ASN A 26 -1.53 0.72 -31.60
N SER A 27 -1.78 -0.31 -32.39
CA SER A 27 -1.38 -0.40 -33.79
C SER A 27 -2.20 0.59 -34.61
N GLN A 28 -1.58 1.11 -35.67
CA GLN A 28 -2.27 1.89 -36.69
C GLN A 28 -2.53 0.98 -37.88
N PRO A 29 -3.74 0.42 -38.03
CA PRO A 29 -4.03 -0.44 -39.16
C PRO A 29 -4.00 0.36 -40.46
N LEU A 30 -3.30 -0.15 -41.48
CA LEU A 30 -3.33 0.45 -42.83
C LEU A 30 -4.70 0.27 -43.51
N ALA A 31 -5.49 -0.72 -43.06
CA ALA A 31 -6.82 -0.99 -43.58
C ALA A 31 -7.90 -0.31 -42.72
N ARG A 32 -8.76 0.49 -43.36
CA ARG A 32 -9.80 1.32 -42.72
C ARG A 32 -10.88 0.55 -41.93
N SER A 33 -10.91 -0.78 -42.05
CA SER A 33 -11.89 -1.68 -41.39
C SER A 33 -11.29 -2.56 -40.29
N MET A 34 -9.99 -2.45 -40.01
CA MET A 34 -9.37 -3.17 -38.90
C MET A 34 -9.51 -2.34 -37.62
N PRO A 35 -9.95 -2.95 -36.51
CA PRO A 35 -10.00 -2.25 -35.23
C PRO A 35 -8.59 -1.95 -34.72
N ASP A 36 -8.45 -0.85 -33.98
CA ASP A 36 -7.24 -0.54 -33.23
C ASP A 36 -6.95 -1.68 -32.27
N SER A 37 -5.71 -2.16 -32.28
CA SER A 37 -5.31 -3.36 -31.56
C SER A 37 -4.03 -3.09 -30.79
N PHE A 38 -3.76 -3.77 -29.68
CA PHE A 38 -2.51 -3.54 -28.95
C PHE A 38 -1.28 -3.90 -29.79
N ASP A 39 -0.27 -3.02 -29.78
CA ASP A 39 0.99 -3.20 -30.52
C ASP A 39 2.15 -3.52 -29.58
N GLY A 40 2.28 -2.76 -28.48
CA GLY A 40 3.36 -2.96 -27.51
C GLY A 40 3.57 -1.79 -26.57
N TYR A 41 4.57 -1.93 -25.70
CA TYR A 41 5.07 -0.85 -24.86
C TYR A 41 6.28 -0.20 -25.53
N TYR A 42 6.24 1.11 -25.69
CA TYR A 42 7.33 1.86 -26.30
C TYR A 42 7.67 3.06 -25.41
N PRO A 43 8.92 3.56 -25.43
CA PRO A 43 9.25 4.79 -24.74
C PRO A 43 8.32 5.91 -25.20
N LEU A 44 7.81 6.74 -24.30
CA LEU A 44 6.93 7.86 -24.61
C LEU A 44 7.56 8.79 -25.65
N LEU A 45 8.88 8.97 -25.57
CA LEU A 45 9.68 9.77 -26.50
C LEU A 45 9.79 9.16 -27.91
N SER A 46 9.52 7.87 -28.07
CA SER A 46 9.49 7.23 -29.39
C SER A 46 8.20 7.51 -30.17
N ALA A 47 7.23 8.18 -29.55
CA ALA A 47 5.97 8.64 -30.16
C ALA A 47 6.16 9.77 -31.20
N LEU A 48 7.37 9.96 -31.76
CA LEU A 48 7.57 10.78 -32.95
C LEU A 48 6.75 10.28 -34.16
N GLY A 49 6.30 9.01 -34.14
CA GLY A 49 5.19 8.53 -34.97
C GLY A 49 3.89 8.61 -34.17
N ASN A 50 2.82 9.18 -34.74
CA ASN A 50 1.49 9.45 -34.15
C ASN A 50 0.71 8.22 -33.60
N LYS A 51 1.35 7.19 -33.04
CA LYS A 51 0.70 6.00 -32.52
C LYS A 51 -0.22 6.36 -31.34
N PRO A 52 -1.50 5.94 -31.37
CA PRO A 52 -2.42 6.22 -30.27
C PRO A 52 -2.06 5.39 -29.02
N ILE A 53 -2.09 6.03 -27.85
CA ILE A 53 -1.90 5.35 -26.56
C ILE A 53 -3.15 4.51 -26.25
N ASN A 54 -2.95 3.27 -25.80
CA ASN A 54 -4.02 2.43 -25.27
C ASN A 54 -4.38 2.89 -23.85
N THR A 55 -5.26 3.89 -23.75
CA THR A 55 -5.66 4.51 -22.48
C THR A 55 -6.37 3.54 -21.55
N ALA A 56 -7.11 2.57 -22.09
CA ALA A 56 -7.80 1.54 -21.32
C ALA A 56 -6.80 0.64 -20.59
N LEU A 57 -5.81 0.11 -21.30
CA LEU A 57 -4.75 -0.72 -20.72
C LEU A 57 -3.94 0.08 -19.70
N LEU A 58 -3.52 1.29 -20.05
CA LEU A 58 -2.73 2.16 -19.16
C LEU A 58 -3.48 2.46 -17.85
N THR A 59 -4.78 2.74 -17.94
CA THR A 59 -5.60 3.04 -16.76
C THR A 59 -5.73 1.81 -15.87
N LEU A 60 -5.97 0.63 -16.44
CA LEU A 60 -6.01 -0.62 -15.68
C LEU A 60 -4.70 -0.90 -14.95
N GLN A 61 -3.56 -0.68 -15.61
CA GLN A 61 -2.25 -0.85 -15.01
C GLN A 61 -2.01 0.10 -13.84
N LEU A 62 -2.34 1.38 -14.00
CA LEU A 62 -2.23 2.37 -12.93
C LEU A 62 -3.17 2.06 -11.76
N MET A 63 -4.39 1.61 -12.04
CA MET A 63 -5.33 1.16 -11.01
C MET A 63 -4.79 -0.07 -10.27
N PHE A 64 -4.17 -1.01 -10.98
CA PHE A 64 -3.56 -2.20 -10.38
C PHE A 64 -2.40 -1.84 -9.44
N VAL A 65 -1.50 -0.95 -9.87
CA VAL A 65 -0.42 -0.43 -9.01
C VAL A 65 -0.99 0.29 -7.79
N GLY A 66 -1.99 1.16 -7.99
CA GLY A 66 -2.65 1.88 -6.90
C GLY A 66 -3.30 0.95 -5.88
N ALA A 67 -4.03 -0.07 -6.36
CA ALA A 67 -4.66 -1.07 -5.50
C ALA A 67 -3.63 -1.87 -4.70
N ASN A 68 -2.54 -2.32 -5.34
CA ASN A 68 -1.45 -3.02 -4.67
C ASN A 68 -0.74 -2.15 -3.63
N ALA A 69 -0.49 -0.88 -3.95
CA ALA A 69 0.12 0.07 -3.04
C ALA A 69 -0.76 0.32 -1.80
N LEU A 70 -2.07 0.51 -2.01
CA LEU A 70 -3.04 0.70 -0.92
C LEU A 70 -3.18 -0.55 -0.06
N ALA A 71 -3.24 -1.74 -0.66
CA ALA A 71 -3.30 -3.01 0.06
C ALA A 71 -2.04 -3.23 0.90
N ALA A 72 -0.86 -3.07 0.32
CA ALA A 72 0.41 -3.19 1.04
C ALA A 72 0.54 -2.12 2.14
N TRP A 73 0.08 -0.90 1.89
CA TRP A 73 0.03 0.17 2.89
C TRP A 73 -0.86 -0.19 4.09
N LEU A 74 -2.07 -0.70 3.83
CA LEU A 74 -3.03 -1.14 4.84
C LEU A 74 -2.48 -2.30 5.69
N VAL A 75 -1.85 -3.29 5.04
CA VAL A 75 -1.19 -4.39 5.75
C VAL A 75 -0.08 -3.88 6.66
N LEU A 76 0.66 -2.85 6.23
CA LEU A 76 1.72 -2.23 7.06
C LEU A 76 1.19 -1.25 8.12
N GLN A 77 -0.11 -0.92 8.10
CA GLN A 77 -0.74 0.01 9.04
C GLN A 77 -1.15 -0.66 10.35
N THR A 78 -1.28 -1.99 10.39
CA THR A 78 -1.56 -2.71 11.65
C THR A 78 -0.45 -2.41 12.64
N LYS A 79 -0.78 -1.64 13.67
CA LYS A 79 0.13 -1.19 14.73
C LYS A 79 0.95 -2.40 15.19
N MET A 80 2.27 -2.34 15.01
CA MET A 80 3.17 -3.26 15.70
C MET A 80 2.94 -3.06 17.20
N HIS A 81 2.18 -3.96 17.78
CA HIS A 81 1.98 -4.04 19.21
C HIS A 81 3.37 -4.19 19.83
N HIS A 82 3.69 -3.29 20.75
CA HIS A 82 5.05 -2.93 21.13
C HIS A 82 5.85 -4.01 21.89
N GLN A 83 5.48 -5.29 21.84
CA GLN A 83 6.06 -6.30 22.73
C GLN A 83 6.35 -7.68 22.13
N ASP A 84 5.96 -7.95 20.89
CA ASP A 84 6.43 -9.16 20.23
C ASP A 84 7.32 -8.75 19.07
N ILE A 85 8.59 -9.17 19.09
CA ILE A 85 9.43 -9.17 17.88
C ILE A 85 8.68 -10.05 16.89
N PRO A 86 7.94 -9.49 15.91
CA PRO A 86 7.18 -10.34 15.04
C PRO A 86 8.24 -11.02 14.19
N THR A 87 8.39 -12.33 14.35
CA THR A 87 9.04 -13.19 13.38
C THR A 87 8.20 -13.29 12.11
N PHE A 88 7.50 -12.21 11.72
CA PHE A 88 6.91 -12.07 10.42
C PHE A 88 8.07 -12.04 9.43
N ARG A 89 8.40 -13.21 8.89
CA ARG A 89 9.39 -13.35 7.83
C ARG A 89 8.83 -12.52 6.68
N TYR A 90 9.37 -11.34 6.44
CA TYR A 90 9.05 -10.50 5.26
C TYR A 90 9.03 -11.32 3.95
N VAL A 91 9.80 -12.42 3.90
CA VAL A 91 9.74 -13.46 2.86
C VAL A 91 8.35 -14.08 2.69
N GLU A 92 7.65 -14.41 3.78
CA GLU A 92 6.28 -14.92 3.78
C GLU A 92 5.28 -13.84 3.31
N GLY A 93 5.47 -12.59 3.73
CA GLY A 93 4.68 -11.46 3.22
C GLY A 93 4.86 -11.24 1.72
N ILE A 94 6.11 -11.33 1.23
CA ILE A 94 6.41 -11.29 -0.21
C ILE A 94 5.81 -12.51 -0.92
N GLY A 95 5.84 -13.70 -0.30
CA GLY A 95 5.22 -14.91 -0.84
C GLY A 95 3.70 -14.74 -1.04
N TRP A 96 3.00 -14.23 -0.02
CA TRP A 96 1.58 -13.89 -0.13
C TRP A 96 1.30 -12.81 -1.18
N PHE A 97 2.15 -11.78 -1.25
CA PHE A 97 2.05 -10.74 -2.27
C PHE A 97 2.14 -11.33 -3.68
N VAL A 98 3.12 -12.19 -3.94
CA VAL A 98 3.29 -12.88 -5.23
C VAL A 98 2.10 -13.79 -5.51
N ALA A 99 1.68 -14.61 -4.55
CA ALA A 99 0.57 -15.53 -4.71
C ALA A 99 -0.73 -14.80 -5.07
N LEU A 100 -1.04 -13.71 -4.37
CA LEU A 100 -2.24 -12.90 -4.64
C LEU A 100 -2.16 -12.22 -6.01
N ASN A 101 -1.01 -11.64 -6.37
CA ASN A 101 -0.84 -10.98 -7.67
C ASN A 101 -0.92 -11.97 -8.83
N LEU A 102 -0.27 -13.14 -8.73
CA LEU A 102 -0.38 -14.18 -9.74
C LEU A 102 -1.81 -14.72 -9.82
N THR A 103 -2.48 -14.92 -8.68
CA THR A 103 -3.89 -15.32 -8.67
C THR A 103 -4.74 -14.31 -9.43
N LEU A 104 -4.54 -13.00 -9.22
CA LEU A 104 -5.26 -11.96 -9.95
C LEU A 104 -4.96 -11.99 -11.46
N VAL A 105 -3.70 -12.12 -11.85
CA VAL A 105 -3.27 -12.23 -13.27
C VAL A 105 -3.91 -13.44 -13.95
N PHE A 106 -3.97 -14.59 -13.27
CA PHE A 106 -4.60 -15.79 -13.82
C PHE A 106 -6.13 -15.79 -13.74
N LEU A 107 -6.70 -15.01 -12.82
CA LEU A 107 -8.16 -14.84 -12.69
C LEU A 107 -8.70 -13.87 -13.76
N PHE A 108 -7.89 -12.89 -14.13
CA PHE A 108 -8.17 -11.90 -15.17
C PHE A 108 -7.07 -11.91 -16.25
N PRO A 109 -6.89 -13.02 -17.00
CA PRO A 109 -5.84 -13.07 -18.00
C PRO A 109 -6.20 -12.19 -19.21
N PRO A 110 -5.20 -11.73 -19.96
CA PRO A 110 -5.43 -11.04 -21.22
C PRO A 110 -5.93 -12.03 -22.27
N PHE A 111 -7.03 -11.70 -22.95
CA PHE A 111 -7.63 -12.56 -23.97
C PHE A 111 -7.47 -12.01 -25.38
N GLU A 112 -7.42 -12.92 -26.34
CA GLU A 112 -7.54 -12.61 -27.77
C GLU A 112 -9.01 -12.46 -28.21
N PRO A 113 -9.27 -11.73 -29.30
CA PRO A 113 -10.61 -11.63 -29.88
C PRO A 113 -11.06 -12.97 -30.52
N TYR A 114 -12.36 -13.11 -30.77
CA TYR A 114 -12.87 -14.30 -31.49
C TYR A 114 -12.33 -14.34 -32.92
N GLN A 115 -11.62 -15.42 -33.26
CA GLN A 115 -11.13 -15.64 -34.63
C GLN A 115 -12.24 -15.69 -35.67
N SER A 116 -13.47 -16.05 -35.28
CA SER A 116 -14.64 -16.00 -36.17
C SER A 116 -15.05 -14.58 -36.57
N LEU A 117 -14.75 -13.58 -35.73
CA LEU A 117 -15.05 -12.16 -35.99
C LEU A 117 -13.89 -11.46 -36.72
N GLN A 118 -12.66 -11.96 -36.59
CA GLN A 118 -11.47 -11.38 -37.20
C GLN A 118 -10.70 -12.43 -38.03
N LYS A 119 -11.22 -12.76 -39.22
CA LYS A 119 -10.60 -13.74 -40.13
C LYS A 119 -9.19 -13.36 -40.62
N ASN A 120 -8.79 -12.09 -40.51
CA ASN A 120 -7.53 -11.56 -41.09
C ASN A 120 -6.68 -10.75 -40.10
N ALA A 121 -6.96 -10.79 -38.80
CA ALA A 121 -6.10 -10.16 -37.80
C ALA A 121 -5.16 -11.22 -37.20
N GLY A 122 -3.87 -10.90 -37.05
CA GLY A 122 -2.95 -11.74 -36.27
C GLY A 122 -3.36 -11.81 -34.80
N SER A 123 -2.61 -12.59 -34.00
CA SER A 123 -2.78 -12.62 -32.53
C SER A 123 -2.71 -11.19 -31.97
N THR A 124 -3.80 -10.73 -31.37
CA THR A 124 -3.91 -9.39 -30.79
C THR A 124 -4.67 -9.43 -29.47
N PHE A 125 -4.48 -8.41 -28.66
CA PHE A 125 -5.15 -8.26 -27.37
C PHE A 125 -6.52 -7.59 -27.55
N ASP A 126 -7.55 -8.17 -26.93
CA ASP A 126 -8.90 -7.60 -26.83
C ASP A 126 -9.10 -6.91 -25.47
N SER A 127 -9.07 -7.67 -24.38
CA SER A 127 -9.23 -7.15 -23.02
C SER A 127 -8.90 -8.19 -21.95
N PHE A 128 -8.96 -7.78 -20.69
CA PHE A 128 -8.96 -8.68 -19.54
C PHE A 128 -10.38 -9.11 -19.21
N TYR A 129 -10.60 -10.42 -19.12
CA TYR A 129 -11.88 -10.98 -18.72
C TYR A 129 -11.70 -11.94 -17.56
N PHE A 130 -12.77 -12.17 -16.81
CA PHE A 130 -12.77 -13.19 -15.77
C PHE A 130 -12.66 -14.58 -16.41
N VAL A 131 -11.70 -15.39 -15.97
CA VAL A 131 -11.37 -16.67 -16.61
C VAL A 131 -12.50 -17.70 -16.53
N LEU A 132 -13.35 -17.64 -15.49
CA LEU A 132 -14.53 -18.52 -15.35
C LEU A 132 -15.80 -17.91 -15.95
N GLY A 133 -15.68 -16.79 -16.67
CA GLY A 133 -16.80 -16.13 -17.34
C GLY A 133 -17.18 -16.78 -18.66
N ASP A 134 -18.19 -16.20 -19.31
CA ASP A 134 -18.70 -16.62 -20.62
C ASP A 134 -17.62 -16.62 -21.73
N ARG A 135 -16.57 -15.81 -21.55
CA ARG A 135 -15.43 -15.68 -22.48
C ARG A 135 -14.27 -16.65 -22.23
N SER A 136 -14.44 -17.63 -21.34
CA SER A 136 -13.43 -18.63 -20.95
C SER A 136 -12.87 -19.49 -22.09
N LYS A 137 -13.60 -19.65 -23.19
CA LYS A 137 -13.17 -20.45 -24.36
C LYS A 137 -12.18 -19.74 -25.28
N ARG A 138 -11.85 -18.47 -25.00
CA ARG A 138 -10.94 -17.68 -25.83
C ARG A 138 -9.48 -18.00 -25.48
N PRO A 139 -8.56 -17.96 -26.46
CA PRO A 139 -7.14 -18.12 -26.17
C PRO A 139 -6.61 -16.91 -25.38
N PHE A 140 -5.63 -17.18 -24.51
CA PHE A 140 -4.91 -16.13 -23.80
C PHE A 140 -3.94 -15.43 -24.74
N TYR A 141 -3.84 -14.12 -24.62
CA TYR A 141 -2.82 -13.33 -25.31
C TYR A 141 -1.49 -13.46 -24.56
N ILE A 142 -0.74 -14.50 -24.92
CA ILE A 142 0.50 -14.94 -24.24
C ILE A 142 1.54 -13.82 -24.06
N PRO A 143 1.81 -12.94 -25.06
CA PRO A 143 2.85 -11.92 -24.91
C PRO A 143 2.60 -10.98 -23.73
N LEU A 144 1.35 -10.52 -23.56
CA LEU A 144 1.01 -9.63 -22.44
C LEU A 144 0.98 -10.39 -21.12
N LEU A 145 0.47 -11.63 -21.10
CA LEU A 145 0.45 -12.46 -19.90
C LEU A 145 1.87 -12.70 -19.36
N GLN A 146 2.84 -12.96 -20.24
CA GLN A 146 4.25 -13.12 -19.85
C GLN A 146 4.82 -11.84 -19.24
N LEU A 147 4.50 -10.67 -19.80
CA LEU A 147 4.93 -9.38 -19.27
C LEU A 147 4.35 -9.12 -17.87
N GLU A 148 3.08 -9.47 -17.64
CA GLU A 148 2.44 -9.30 -16.33
C GLU A 148 3.07 -10.20 -15.27
N VAL A 149 3.27 -11.48 -15.58
CA VAL A 149 3.95 -12.42 -14.68
C VAL A 149 5.38 -11.94 -14.39
N MET A 150 6.11 -11.50 -15.41
CA MET A 150 7.46 -10.95 -15.24
C MET A 150 7.44 -9.70 -14.35
N TRP A 151 6.46 -8.81 -14.51
CA TRP A 151 6.31 -7.62 -13.69
C TRP A 151 6.09 -7.95 -12.22
N VAL A 152 5.23 -8.93 -11.92
CA VAL A 152 5.01 -9.42 -10.55
C VAL A 152 6.33 -9.95 -9.95
N MET A 153 7.12 -10.69 -10.73
CA MET A 153 8.41 -11.21 -10.27
C MET A 153 9.44 -10.09 -10.03
N ILE A 154 9.48 -9.07 -10.88
CA ILE A 154 10.34 -7.89 -10.69
C ILE A 154 9.97 -7.19 -9.39
N ASN A 155 8.69 -6.96 -9.14
CA ASN A 155 8.21 -6.33 -7.91
C ASN A 155 8.54 -7.17 -6.66
N ALA A 156 8.39 -8.49 -6.74
CA ALA A 156 8.76 -9.39 -5.66
C ALA A 156 10.26 -9.30 -5.31
N LEU A 157 11.12 -9.31 -6.34
CA LEU A 157 12.56 -9.17 -6.17
C LEU A 157 12.95 -7.79 -5.62
N ALA A 158 12.30 -6.73 -6.11
CA ALA A 158 12.52 -5.36 -5.61
C ALA A 158 12.17 -5.25 -4.13
N PHE A 159 10.99 -5.74 -3.71
CA PHE A 159 10.61 -5.77 -2.30
C PHE A 159 11.56 -6.62 -1.46
N TRP A 160 11.98 -7.78 -1.96
CA TRP A 160 12.94 -8.63 -1.28
C TRP A 160 14.28 -7.92 -1.04
N LEU A 161 14.85 -7.29 -2.07
CA LEU A 161 16.10 -6.54 -1.97
C LEU A 161 15.98 -5.36 -1.01
N LEU A 162 14.90 -4.57 -1.12
CA LEU A 162 14.71 -3.38 -0.31
C LEU A 162 14.47 -3.73 1.17
N PHE A 163 13.63 -4.73 1.47
CA PHE A 163 13.43 -5.17 2.85
C PHE A 163 14.69 -5.80 3.45
N ASN A 164 15.46 -6.55 2.66
CA ASN A 164 16.73 -7.10 3.12
C ASN A 164 17.75 -5.98 3.44
N ALA A 165 17.81 -4.94 2.61
CA ALA A 165 18.66 -3.77 2.86
C ALA A 165 18.24 -2.99 4.12
N VAL A 166 16.94 -2.78 4.32
CA VAL A 166 16.41 -2.13 5.53
C VAL A 166 16.74 -2.95 6.77
N LYS A 167 16.50 -4.27 6.74
CA LYS A 167 16.79 -5.16 7.87
C LYS A 167 18.28 -5.11 8.25
N ARG A 168 19.18 -5.20 7.27
CA ARG A 168 20.62 -5.14 7.53
C ARG A 168 21.02 -3.83 8.22
N ASN A 169 20.41 -2.71 7.84
CA ASN A 169 20.68 -1.42 8.46
C ASN A 169 20.13 -1.34 9.90
N ASP A 170 18.95 -1.89 10.14
CA ASP A 170 18.35 -1.93 11.48
C ASP A 170 19.16 -2.86 12.42
N ASP A 171 19.65 -4.00 11.91
CA ASP A 171 20.53 -4.92 12.67
C ASP A 171 21.86 -4.24 13.05
N LEU A 172 22.49 -3.51 12.11
CA LEU A 172 23.69 -2.72 12.39
C LEU A 172 23.44 -1.59 13.39
N ALA A 173 22.29 -0.93 13.32
CA ALA A 173 21.91 0.10 14.27
C ALA A 173 21.71 -0.49 15.68
N ARG A 174 21.05 -1.65 15.79
CA ARG A 174 20.89 -2.38 17.05
C ARG A 174 22.23 -2.77 17.66
N LEU A 175 23.14 -3.32 16.87
CA LEU A 175 24.48 -3.67 17.33
C LEU A 175 25.25 -2.44 17.85
N LYS A 176 25.16 -1.30 17.16
CA LYS A 176 25.78 -0.05 17.63
C LYS A 176 25.19 0.42 18.96
N ILE A 177 23.87 0.34 19.13
CA ILE A 177 23.19 0.70 20.38
C ILE A 177 23.63 -0.23 21.52
N LEU A 178 23.71 -1.54 21.27
CA LEU A 178 24.20 -2.50 22.25
C LEU A 178 25.66 -2.24 22.64
N SER A 179 26.54 -1.97 21.66
CA SER A 179 27.93 -1.63 21.95
C SER A 179 28.09 -0.31 22.70
N LEU A 180 27.22 0.68 22.44
CA LEU A 180 27.19 1.93 23.19
C LEU A 180 26.78 1.67 24.64
N ALA A 181 25.72 0.90 24.84
CA ALA A 181 25.23 0.52 26.17
C ALA A 181 26.29 -0.24 26.98
N GLU A 182 27.04 -1.15 26.36
CA GLU A 182 28.15 -1.88 27.00
C GLU A 182 29.36 -0.99 27.33
N SER A 183 29.57 0.09 26.58
CA SER A 183 30.67 1.05 26.80
C SER A 183 30.36 2.17 27.79
N LEU A 184 29.11 2.31 28.23
CA LEU A 184 28.66 3.35 29.15
C LEU A 184 28.84 2.89 30.60
N PRO A 185 29.51 3.67 31.48
CA PRO A 185 29.62 3.34 32.89
C PRO A 185 28.25 3.35 33.59
N ASP A 186 28.05 2.45 34.56
CA ASP A 186 26.76 2.12 35.18
C ASP A 186 25.97 3.35 35.69
N ASP A 187 26.69 4.37 36.16
CA ASP A 187 26.18 5.64 36.67
C ASP A 187 25.56 6.57 35.61
N GLN A 188 25.91 6.40 34.33
CA GLN A 188 25.24 7.06 33.19
C GLN A 188 24.03 6.25 32.71
N LEU A 189 24.12 4.93 32.81
CA LEU A 189 23.07 4.00 32.36
C LEU A 189 21.81 4.12 33.22
N GLU A 190 21.97 4.27 34.54
CA GLU A 190 20.88 4.59 35.49
C GLU A 190 20.19 5.93 35.18
N LYS A 191 20.95 6.96 34.81
CA LYS A 191 20.37 8.27 34.45
C LYS A 191 19.55 8.19 33.17
N ILE A 192 20.04 7.46 32.17
CA ILE A 192 19.33 7.27 30.90
C ILE A 192 18.08 6.40 31.09
N THR A 193 18.15 5.35 31.91
CA THR A 193 16.95 4.54 32.23
C THR A 193 15.93 5.36 33.01
N ALA A 194 16.36 6.15 34.00
CA ALA A 194 15.48 7.04 34.74
C ALA A 194 14.82 8.09 33.83
N GLU A 195 15.55 8.67 32.87
CA GLU A 195 15.00 9.63 31.92
C GLU A 195 14.02 8.98 30.93
N ILE A 196 14.31 7.76 30.44
CA ILE A 196 13.40 7.00 29.59
C ILE A 196 12.12 6.63 30.36
N GLN A 197 12.24 6.18 31.60
CA GLN A 197 11.11 5.85 32.48
C GLN A 197 10.22 7.08 32.69
N HIS A 198 10.83 8.23 33.01
CA HIS A 198 10.12 9.51 33.17
C HIS A 198 9.38 9.91 31.89
N ARG A 199 10.01 9.75 30.71
CA ARG A 199 9.38 10.06 29.43
C ARG A 199 8.21 9.13 29.09
N ILE A 200 8.30 7.85 29.47
CA ILE A 200 7.22 6.86 29.32
C ILE A 200 6.04 7.22 30.24
N GLU A 201 6.32 7.61 31.48
CA GLU A 201 5.32 8.06 32.45
C GLU A 201 4.61 9.35 32.00
N GLU A 202 5.34 10.34 31.48
CA GLU A 202 4.76 11.54 30.87
C GLU A 202 3.88 11.21 29.67
N HIS A 203 4.31 10.29 28.80
CA HIS A 203 3.51 9.89 27.64
C HIS A 203 2.23 9.15 28.05
N HIS A 204 2.29 8.29 29.07
CA HIS A 204 1.11 7.63 29.63
C HIS A 204 0.17 8.57 30.38
N ALA A 205 0.70 9.62 31.03
CA ALA A 205 -0.12 10.66 31.66
C ALA A 205 -0.91 11.48 30.63
N HIS A 206 -0.35 11.69 29.43
CA HIS A 206 -1.04 12.36 28.32
C HIS A 206 -2.06 11.47 27.59
N ASP A 207 -1.83 10.16 27.50
CA ASP A 207 -2.78 9.20 26.91
C ASP A 207 -3.93 8.83 27.87
N ALA A 208 -3.77 9.07 29.17
CA ALA A 208 -4.82 8.96 30.19
C ALA A 208 -5.77 10.18 30.21
N ALA A 209 -6.05 10.78 29.06
CA ALA A 209 -7.20 11.66 28.92
C ALA A 209 -8.47 10.81 29.04
N ALA A 210 -8.91 10.60 30.27
CA ALA A 210 -10.17 9.97 30.62
C ALA A 210 -11.31 10.72 29.91
N LEU A 211 -11.74 10.18 28.77
CA LEU A 211 -13.00 10.52 28.12
C LEU A 211 -14.11 10.24 29.13
N GLY A 212 -14.60 11.30 29.79
CA GLY A 212 -15.89 11.27 30.47
C GLY A 212 -15.92 11.54 31.98
N ARG A 213 -14.91 12.17 32.59
CA ARG A 213 -15.07 12.64 33.98
C ARG A 213 -14.26 13.90 34.28
N GLY A 214 -14.66 15.00 33.65
CA GLY A 214 -14.37 16.31 34.23
C GLY A 214 -15.25 16.51 35.45
N ASP A 215 -14.74 17.20 36.49
CA ASP A 215 -15.56 17.61 37.63
C ASP A 215 -16.83 18.30 37.14
N ASP A 216 -17.98 17.77 37.57
CA ASP A 216 -19.28 18.22 37.12
C ASP A 216 -19.49 19.66 37.61
N ARG A 217 -19.29 20.63 36.70
CA ARG A 217 -19.43 22.08 36.94
C ARG A 217 -20.84 22.49 37.37
N ARG A 218 -21.78 21.55 37.51
CA ARG A 218 -23.17 21.79 37.92
C ARG A 218 -23.35 22.03 39.42
N HIS A 219 -22.35 21.70 40.24
CA HIS A 219 -22.41 21.83 41.69
C HIS A 219 -21.59 22.99 42.29
N GLN A 220 -20.86 23.75 41.47
CA GLN A 220 -20.08 24.88 41.97
C GLN A 220 -20.78 26.20 41.66
N ALA A 221 -21.00 27.01 42.70
CA ALA A 221 -21.55 28.35 42.58
C ALA A 221 -20.57 29.21 41.76
N ASN A 222 -21.04 29.78 40.66
CA ASN A 222 -20.22 30.64 39.82
C ASN A 222 -20.11 32.03 40.48
N PRO A 223 -18.92 32.46 40.95
CA PRO A 223 -18.76 33.73 41.66
C PRO A 223 -18.98 34.96 40.78
N SER A 224 -19.06 34.79 39.45
CA SER A 224 -19.27 35.88 38.49
C SER A 224 -20.75 36.13 38.13
N TYR A 225 -21.70 35.41 38.71
CA TYR A 225 -23.12 35.54 38.38
C TYR A 225 -23.88 36.36 39.47
N PRO A 226 -24.41 37.55 39.14
CA PRO A 226 -24.97 38.47 40.14
C PRO A 226 -26.45 38.24 40.48
N GLY A 227 -27.06 37.13 40.00
CA GLY A 227 -28.46 36.81 40.25
C GLY A 227 -28.63 35.67 41.28
N THR A 228 -29.79 35.60 41.95
CA THR A 228 -30.15 34.45 42.79
C THR A 228 -30.20 33.19 41.92
N ASP A 229 -29.32 32.24 42.21
CA ASP A 229 -29.13 31.03 41.41
C ASP A 229 -30.42 30.20 41.36
N ARG A 230 -31.01 30.02 40.16
CA ARG A 230 -32.27 29.28 39.96
C ARG A 230 -32.08 27.76 39.92
N ARG A 231 -30.88 27.25 40.25
CA ARG A 231 -30.49 25.85 40.11
C ARG A 231 -30.64 25.01 41.39
N ALA A 232 -31.46 25.44 42.33
CA ALA A 232 -31.86 24.62 43.48
C ALA A 232 -33.04 23.70 43.12
N GLY A 233 -32.80 22.74 42.23
CA GLY A 233 -33.72 21.64 41.95
C GLY A 233 -33.03 20.33 42.29
N VAL A 234 -33.58 19.57 43.24
CA VAL A 234 -33.10 18.21 43.56
C VAL A 234 -33.19 17.34 42.31
N ASP A 235 -32.06 16.75 41.91
CA ASP A 235 -32.04 15.83 40.77
C ASP A 235 -32.89 14.60 41.09
N ARG A 236 -33.77 14.21 40.17
CA ARG A 236 -34.69 13.06 40.38
C ARG A 236 -33.96 11.73 40.45
N ARG A 237 -32.64 11.71 40.19
CA ARG A 237 -31.78 10.52 40.23
C ARG A 237 -31.30 10.16 41.63
N ASP A 238 -31.32 11.09 42.58
CA ASP A 238 -30.93 10.84 43.97
C ASP A 238 -32.05 10.18 44.80
N LYS A 239 -33.18 9.86 44.16
CA LYS A 239 -34.24 9.02 44.72
C LYS A 239 -34.22 7.64 44.09
N ARG A 240 -33.24 6.82 44.48
CA ARG A 240 -33.32 5.35 44.43
C ARG A 240 -32.48 4.74 45.52
#